data_AF-A0A9E0MDF7-F1
#
_entry.id   AF-A0A9E0MDF7-F1
#
_cell.length_a   1.000
_cell.length_b   1.000
_cell.length_c   1.000
_cell.angle_alpha   90.00
_cell.angle_beta   90.00
_cell.angle_gamma   90.00
#
_symmetry.space_group_name_H-M   'P 1'
#
loop_
_entity.id
_entity.type
_entity.pdbx_description
1 polymer ?
#
loop_
_entity_poly.entity_id
_entity_poly.type
_entity_poly.pdbx_seq_one_letter_code
_entity_poly.pdbx_strand_id
1 'polypeptide(L)'
;MMTKLLHRLPMLIAAALVACASGPPPPEWKLNAQGAIERAQEAYLAGKGAIEAAEFARARAEVAATGRADLLARLELVRCATRVASLVLEPCAGYDALAQDAAPAEAAYARYLAGQASAADAALLPQQHRALAQPGAGGAAVAAIQDPLARLVAAGVLMRRGLADPLVIASAIDAASSQG
;
A
#
# COMPACT_ATOMS: atom_id res chain seq x y z
N MET A 1 57.93 14.45 -10.21
CA MET A 1 57.21 13.15 -10.19
C MET A 1 55.84 13.23 -9.44
N MET A 2 55.12 14.36 -9.48
CA MET A 2 53.87 14.55 -8.70
C MET A 2 52.60 14.80 -9.54
N THR A 3 52.70 14.88 -10.87
CA THR A 3 51.55 15.17 -11.77
C THR A 3 50.85 13.93 -12.33
N LYS A 4 51.43 12.73 -12.19
CA LYS A 4 50.83 11.47 -12.68
C LYS A 4 49.82 10.83 -11.71
N LEU A 5 49.75 11.28 -10.45
CA LEU A 5 48.88 10.70 -9.43
C LEU A 5 47.44 11.27 -9.45
N LEU A 6 47.27 12.52 -9.91
CA LEU A 6 45.95 13.18 -9.92
C LEU A 6 45.01 12.70 -11.04
N HIS A 7 45.54 12.15 -12.13
CA HIS A 7 44.71 11.68 -13.27
C HIS A 7 44.13 10.26 -13.07
N ARG A 8 44.54 9.55 -12.01
CA ARG A 8 44.04 8.19 -11.71
C ARG A 8 42.80 8.21 -10.81
N LEU A 9 42.53 9.33 -10.12
CA LEU A 9 41.44 9.47 -9.16
C LEU A 9 40.03 9.56 -9.78
N PRO A 10 39.78 10.24 -10.92
CA PRO A 10 38.42 10.33 -11.46
C PRO A 10 37.93 9.02 -12.11
N MET A 11 38.86 8.12 -12.50
CA MET A 11 38.51 6.84 -13.13
C MET A 11 38.07 5.77 -12.11
N LEU A 12 38.53 5.86 -10.86
CA LEU A 12 38.09 4.96 -9.77
C LEU A 12 36.71 5.31 -9.21
N ILE A 13 36.31 6.59 -9.26
CA ILE A 13 35.00 7.03 -8.77
C ILE A 13 33.88 6.64 -9.74
N ALA A 14 34.13 6.67 -11.06
CA ALA A 14 33.13 6.26 -12.05
C ALA A 14 32.82 4.74 -12.03
N ALA A 15 33.77 3.90 -11.62
CA ALA A 15 33.58 2.45 -11.53
C ALA A 15 32.75 2.00 -10.31
N ALA A 16 32.65 2.84 -9.26
CA ALA A 16 31.92 2.50 -8.04
C ALA A 16 30.40 2.73 -8.15
N LEU A 17 29.91 3.46 -9.16
CA LEU A 17 28.48 3.81 -9.31
C LEU A 17 27.64 2.75 -10.05
N VAL A 18 28.26 1.75 -10.70
CA VAL A 18 27.53 0.71 -11.47
C VAL A 18 27.25 -0.56 -10.63
N ALA A 19 27.79 -0.65 -9.41
CA ALA A 19 27.79 -1.89 -8.62
C ALA A 19 26.55 -2.13 -7.73
N CYS A 20 25.56 -1.21 -7.69
CA CYS A 20 24.37 -1.38 -6.84
C CYS A 20 23.15 -1.98 -7.55
N ALA A 21 23.25 -2.37 -8.83
CA ALA A 21 22.09 -2.78 -9.64
C ALA A 21 22.03 -4.27 -10.01
N SER A 22 22.99 -5.11 -9.58
CA SER A 22 23.12 -6.50 -10.07
C SER A 22 22.45 -7.57 -9.20
N GLY A 23 21.21 -7.32 -8.76
CA GLY A 23 20.37 -8.37 -8.18
C GLY A 23 19.74 -9.24 -9.28
N PRO A 24 19.42 -10.54 -9.02
CA PRO A 24 18.60 -11.32 -9.94
C PRO A 24 17.25 -10.62 -10.14
N PRO A 25 16.63 -10.72 -11.34
CA PRO A 25 15.33 -10.13 -11.59
C PRO A 25 14.31 -10.68 -10.57
N PRO A 26 13.30 -9.88 -10.18
CA PRO A 26 12.25 -10.37 -9.30
C PRO A 26 11.56 -11.58 -9.94
N PRO A 27 11.11 -12.54 -9.13
CA PRO A 27 10.44 -13.73 -9.65
C PRO A 27 9.14 -13.34 -10.36
N GLU A 28 8.80 -14.05 -11.45
CA GLU A 28 7.67 -13.72 -12.32
C GLU A 28 6.34 -13.63 -11.59
N TRP A 29 6.09 -14.54 -10.62
CA TRP A 29 4.86 -14.53 -9.82
C TRP A 29 4.60 -13.18 -9.15
N LYS A 30 5.66 -12.46 -8.76
CA LYS A 30 5.54 -11.17 -8.08
C LYS A 30 5.05 -10.08 -9.03
N LEU A 31 5.55 -10.08 -10.28
CA LEU A 31 5.10 -9.15 -11.31
C LEU A 31 3.66 -9.47 -11.76
N ASN A 32 3.35 -10.76 -11.93
CA ASN A 32 2.00 -11.21 -12.29
C ASN A 32 0.98 -10.86 -11.21
N ALA A 33 1.30 -11.13 -9.94
CA ALA A 33 0.47 -10.79 -8.81
C ALA A 33 0.25 -9.27 -8.71
N GLN A 34 1.31 -8.47 -8.87
CA GLN A 34 1.23 -7.01 -8.82
C GLN A 34 0.35 -6.45 -9.94
N GLY A 35 0.57 -6.85 -11.19
CA GLY A 35 -0.26 -6.37 -12.30
C GLY A 35 -1.72 -6.83 -12.19
N ALA A 36 -1.98 -8.03 -11.65
CA ALA A 36 -3.33 -8.52 -11.43
C ALA A 36 -4.04 -7.77 -10.29
N ILE A 37 -3.37 -7.47 -9.17
CA ILE A 37 -4.00 -6.70 -8.10
C ILE A 37 -4.28 -5.25 -8.54
N GLU A 38 -3.39 -4.61 -9.31
CA GLU A 38 -3.62 -3.27 -9.86
C GLU A 38 -4.86 -3.23 -10.76
N ARG A 39 -4.99 -4.19 -11.70
CA ARG A 39 -6.19 -4.31 -12.54
C ARG A 39 -7.44 -4.61 -11.74
N ALA A 40 -7.35 -5.40 -10.68
CA ALA A 40 -8.48 -5.65 -9.79
C ALA A 40 -8.95 -4.38 -9.07
N GLN A 41 -8.01 -3.55 -8.60
CA GLN A 41 -8.32 -2.28 -7.94
C GLN A 41 -8.95 -1.27 -8.92
N GLU A 42 -8.40 -1.14 -10.13
CA GLU A 42 -8.98 -0.30 -11.18
C GLU A 42 -10.39 -0.78 -11.55
N ALA A 43 -10.56 -2.08 -11.76
CA ALA A 43 -11.86 -2.67 -12.07
C ALA A 43 -12.88 -2.43 -10.95
N TYR A 44 -12.47 -2.54 -9.68
CA TYR A 44 -13.33 -2.25 -8.54
C TYR A 44 -13.83 -0.80 -8.56
N LEU A 45 -12.90 0.15 -8.68
CA LEU A 45 -13.20 1.59 -8.66
C LEU A 45 -14.05 2.00 -9.87
N ALA A 46 -13.89 1.32 -11.00
CA ALA A 46 -14.72 1.50 -12.20
C ALA A 46 -16.07 0.75 -12.16
N GLY A 47 -16.42 0.08 -11.05
CA GLY A 47 -17.67 -0.68 -10.90
C GLY A 47 -17.74 -1.99 -11.70
N LYS A 48 -16.61 -2.47 -12.22
CA LYS A 48 -16.49 -3.69 -13.04
C LYS A 48 -16.26 -4.92 -12.18
N GLY A 49 -17.24 -5.27 -11.33
CA GLY A 49 -17.11 -6.32 -10.30
C GLY A 49 -16.68 -7.70 -10.81
N ALA A 50 -17.14 -8.12 -11.99
CA ALA A 50 -16.71 -9.40 -12.58
C ALA A 50 -15.22 -9.42 -12.95
N ILE A 51 -14.69 -8.28 -13.42
CA ILE A 51 -13.26 -8.14 -13.76
C ILE A 51 -12.43 -8.05 -12.47
N GLU A 52 -12.90 -7.31 -11.47
CA GLU A 52 -12.27 -7.27 -10.13
C GLU A 52 -12.10 -8.69 -9.57
N ALA A 53 -13.15 -9.50 -9.59
CA ALA A 53 -13.12 -10.84 -9.04
C ALA A 53 -12.14 -11.75 -9.79
N ALA A 54 -12.12 -11.67 -11.12
CA ALA A 54 -11.23 -12.47 -11.97
C ALA A 54 -9.75 -12.09 -11.76
N GLU A 55 -9.43 -10.80 -11.76
CA GLU A 55 -8.06 -10.31 -11.58
C GLU A 55 -7.57 -10.52 -10.15
N PHE A 56 -8.45 -10.36 -9.14
CA PHE A 56 -8.10 -10.67 -7.77
C PHE A 56 -7.82 -12.17 -7.58
N ALA A 57 -8.64 -13.04 -8.16
CA ALA A 57 -8.41 -14.49 -8.12
C ALA A 57 -7.06 -14.86 -8.78
N ARG A 58 -6.70 -14.18 -9.87
CA ARG A 58 -5.40 -14.35 -10.53
C ARG A 58 -4.24 -13.94 -9.61
N ALA A 59 -4.32 -12.76 -9.00
CA ALA A 59 -3.31 -12.31 -8.04
C ALA A 59 -3.17 -13.30 -6.87
N ARG A 60 -4.30 -13.81 -6.36
CA ARG A 60 -4.33 -14.78 -5.27
C ARG A 60 -3.69 -16.10 -5.66
N ALA A 61 -3.91 -16.59 -6.88
CA ALA A 61 -3.30 -17.83 -7.38
C ALA A 61 -1.76 -17.72 -7.49
N GLU A 62 -1.25 -16.61 -8.01
CA GLU A 62 0.19 -16.34 -8.11
C GLU A 62 0.87 -16.35 -6.74
N VAL A 63 0.25 -15.69 -5.75
CA VAL A 63 0.79 -15.66 -4.38
C VAL A 63 0.63 -17.01 -3.69
N ALA A 64 -0.52 -17.69 -3.84
CA ALA A 64 -0.78 -18.99 -3.23
C ALA A 64 0.21 -20.08 -3.70
N ALA A 65 0.65 -20.02 -4.96
CA ALA A 65 1.66 -20.93 -5.50
C ALA A 65 3.01 -20.88 -4.75
N THR A 66 3.27 -19.81 -4.00
CA THR A 66 4.49 -19.66 -3.18
C THR A 66 4.39 -20.31 -1.79
N GLY A 67 3.18 -20.71 -1.36
CA GLY A 67 2.92 -21.20 0.00
C GLY A 67 3.00 -20.13 1.10
N ARG A 68 3.15 -18.85 0.75
CA ARG A 68 3.30 -17.75 1.70
C ARG A 68 1.96 -17.17 2.14
N ALA A 69 1.42 -17.70 3.25
CA ALA A 69 0.18 -17.21 3.86
C ALA A 69 0.27 -15.74 4.28
N ASP A 70 1.44 -15.28 4.72
CA ASP A 70 1.69 -13.88 5.09
C ASP A 70 1.51 -12.92 3.90
N LEU A 71 1.92 -13.33 2.70
CA LEU A 71 1.71 -12.56 1.47
C LEU A 71 0.26 -12.60 0.99
N LEU A 72 -0.44 -13.72 1.21
CA LEU A 72 -1.89 -13.79 0.94
C LEU A 72 -2.65 -12.83 1.87
N ALA A 73 -2.25 -12.73 3.14
CA ALA A 73 -2.84 -11.77 4.07
C ALA A 73 -2.64 -10.33 3.59
N ARG A 74 -1.43 -10.00 3.11
CA ARG A 74 -1.15 -8.70 2.49
C ARG A 74 -2.03 -8.44 1.27
N LEU A 75 -2.21 -9.42 0.40
CA LEU A 75 -3.05 -9.29 -0.79
C LEU A 75 -4.51 -9.00 -0.43
N GLU A 76 -5.06 -9.73 0.54
CA GLU A 76 -6.43 -9.50 1.04
C GLU A 76 -6.57 -8.11 1.68
N LEU A 77 -5.54 -7.62 2.36
CA LEU A 77 -5.53 -6.25 2.90
C LEU A 77 -5.51 -5.18 1.80
N VAL A 78 -4.88 -5.42 0.65
CA VAL A 78 -4.96 -4.51 -0.51
C VAL A 78 -6.41 -4.42 -1.00
N ARG A 79 -7.09 -5.56 -1.13
CA ARG A 79 -8.50 -5.63 -1.51
C ARG A 79 -9.43 -4.95 -0.50
N CYS A 80 -9.14 -5.12 0.80
CA CYS A 80 -9.88 -4.44 1.87
C CYS A 80 -9.64 -2.93 1.86
N ALA A 81 -8.40 -2.48 1.64
CA ALA A 81 -8.08 -1.06 1.54
C ALA A 81 -8.87 -0.37 0.42
N THR A 82 -8.98 -1.00 -0.76
CA THR A 82 -9.79 -0.45 -1.86
C THR A 82 -11.28 -0.34 -1.49
N ARG A 83 -11.84 -1.29 -0.71
CA ARG A 83 -13.21 -1.19 -0.17
C ARG A 83 -13.35 -0.02 0.81
N VAL A 84 -12.40 0.14 1.73
CA VAL A 84 -12.36 1.27 2.67
C VAL A 84 -12.27 2.60 1.92
N ALA A 85 -11.49 2.68 0.84
CA ALA A 85 -11.39 3.86 -0.01
C ALA A 85 -12.74 4.24 -0.65
N SER A 86 -13.59 3.26 -0.95
CA SER A 86 -14.97 3.45 -1.44
C SER A 86 -16.01 3.49 -0.32
N LEU A 87 -15.60 3.69 0.94
CA LEU A 87 -16.46 3.74 2.14
C LEU A 87 -17.27 2.47 2.39
N VAL A 88 -16.83 1.32 1.87
CA VAL A 88 -17.35 0.01 2.26
C VAL A 88 -16.62 -0.42 3.53
N LEU A 89 -17.24 -0.14 4.68
CA LEU A 89 -16.65 -0.28 6.01
C LEU A 89 -17.05 -1.60 6.70
N GLU A 90 -16.90 -2.71 5.99
CA GLU A 90 -17.13 -4.06 6.49
C GLU A 90 -15.85 -4.67 7.10
N PRO A 91 -15.93 -5.76 7.87
CA PRO A 91 -14.75 -6.51 8.28
C PRO A 91 -13.94 -7.01 7.07
N CYS A 92 -12.62 -7.06 7.20
CA CYS A 92 -11.74 -7.57 6.15
C CYS A 92 -11.74 -9.11 6.15
N ALA A 93 -12.88 -9.76 5.89
CA ALA A 93 -13.07 -11.21 6.08
C ALA A 93 -12.00 -12.08 5.39
N GLY A 94 -11.52 -11.67 4.21
CA GLY A 94 -10.44 -12.36 3.49
C GLY A 94 -9.11 -12.34 4.26
N TYR A 95 -8.78 -11.24 4.93
CA TYR A 95 -7.63 -11.13 5.83
C TYR A 95 -7.88 -11.89 7.14
N ASP A 96 -9.09 -11.81 7.70
CA ASP A 96 -9.43 -12.43 8.99
C ASP A 96 -9.18 -13.95 8.96
N ALA A 97 -9.48 -14.60 7.83
CA ALA A 97 -9.19 -16.02 7.60
C ALA A 97 -7.68 -16.38 7.58
N LEU A 98 -6.80 -15.38 7.44
CA LEU A 98 -5.34 -15.51 7.35
C LEU A 98 -4.62 -14.83 8.52
N ALA A 99 -5.35 -14.22 9.47
CA ALA A 99 -4.78 -13.33 10.48
C ALA A 99 -3.75 -14.01 11.38
N GLN A 100 -3.90 -15.31 11.65
CA GLN A 100 -2.97 -16.09 12.47
C GLN A 100 -1.57 -16.22 11.84
N ASP A 101 -1.49 -16.15 10.51
CA ASP A 101 -0.26 -16.31 9.73
C ASP A 101 0.28 -14.97 9.20
N ALA A 102 -0.39 -13.86 9.56
CA ALA A 102 -0.03 -12.52 9.11
C ALA A 102 1.23 -12.01 9.82
N ALA A 103 2.13 -11.38 9.06
CA ALA A 103 3.26 -10.69 9.65
C ALA A 103 2.80 -9.42 10.44
N PRO A 104 3.65 -8.89 11.35
CA PRO A 104 3.25 -7.78 12.22
C PRO A 104 2.79 -6.51 11.48
N ALA A 105 3.35 -6.25 10.30
CA ALA A 105 2.97 -5.11 9.47
C ALA A 105 1.53 -5.24 8.93
N GLU A 106 1.15 -6.43 8.49
CA GLU A 106 -0.19 -6.77 8.02
C GLU A 106 -1.20 -6.65 9.16
N ALA A 107 -0.88 -7.16 10.35
CA ALA A 107 -1.76 -7.03 11.53
C ALA A 107 -1.94 -5.57 11.97
N ALA A 108 -0.89 -4.75 11.91
CA ALA A 108 -0.99 -3.32 12.15
C ALA A 108 -1.86 -2.62 11.08
N TYR A 109 -1.68 -2.98 9.81
CA TYR A 109 -2.45 -2.39 8.72
C TYR A 109 -3.93 -2.82 8.75
N ALA A 110 -4.23 -4.06 9.16
CA ALA A 110 -5.59 -4.54 9.39
C ALA A 110 -6.30 -3.72 10.48
N ARG A 111 -5.64 -3.51 11.63
CA ARG A 111 -6.15 -2.63 12.69
C ARG A 111 -6.33 -1.19 12.20
N TYR A 112 -5.42 -0.68 11.38
CA TYR A 112 -5.56 0.63 10.77
C TYR A 112 -6.81 0.73 9.87
N LEU A 113 -7.01 -0.22 8.95
CA LEU A 113 -8.20 -0.26 8.11
C LEU A 113 -9.49 -0.43 8.92
N ALA A 114 -9.43 -1.15 10.05
CA ALA A 114 -10.52 -1.29 11.02
C ALA A 114 -10.79 -0.02 11.85
N GLY A 115 -9.97 1.03 11.73
CA GLY A 115 -10.08 2.24 12.55
C GLY A 115 -9.60 2.07 14.00
N GLN A 116 -8.83 1.02 14.26
CA GLN A 116 -8.38 0.57 15.59
C GLN A 116 -6.86 0.72 15.80
N ALA A 117 -6.13 1.29 14.84
CA ALA A 117 -4.70 1.52 15.00
C ALA A 117 -4.40 2.53 16.11
N SER A 118 -3.31 2.27 16.82
CA SER A 118 -2.75 3.09 17.88
C SER A 118 -1.42 3.72 17.45
N ALA A 119 -0.89 4.64 18.25
CA ALA A 119 0.44 5.23 18.00
C ALA A 119 1.57 4.18 17.93
N ALA A 120 1.41 3.03 18.61
CA ALA A 120 2.37 1.92 18.56
C ALA A 120 2.44 1.27 17.18
N ASP A 121 1.38 1.37 16.38
CA ASP A 121 1.30 0.78 15.04
C ASP A 121 1.99 1.65 13.98
N ALA A 122 2.22 2.93 14.27
CA ALA A 122 2.69 3.91 13.30
C ALA A 122 3.98 3.48 12.58
N ALA A 123 4.92 2.83 13.27
CA ALA A 123 6.17 2.36 12.66
C ALA A 123 5.97 1.21 11.66
N LEU A 124 4.92 0.41 11.85
CA LEU A 124 4.57 -0.77 11.04
C LEU A 124 3.69 -0.43 9.84
N LEU A 125 3.02 0.73 9.87
CA LEU A 125 2.18 1.16 8.76
C LEU A 125 2.99 1.55 7.51
N PRO A 126 2.37 1.44 6.32
CA PRO A 126 2.89 2.07 5.11
C PRO A 126 3.23 3.55 5.37
N GLN A 127 4.33 4.03 4.81
CA GLN A 127 4.88 5.37 5.11
C GLN A 127 3.83 6.49 5.01
N GLN A 128 3.00 6.45 3.97
CA GLN A 128 1.92 7.42 3.74
C GLN A 128 0.84 7.45 4.84
N HIS A 129 0.69 6.39 5.64
CA HIS A 129 -0.36 6.29 6.66
C HIS A 129 0.17 6.46 8.09
N ARG A 130 1.49 6.55 8.30
CA ARG A 130 2.07 6.59 9.65
C ARG A 130 1.59 7.77 10.48
N ALA A 131 1.39 8.93 9.84
CA ALA A 131 0.89 10.13 10.49
C ALA A 131 -0.55 9.95 11.01
N LEU A 132 -1.38 9.12 10.36
CA LEU A 132 -2.79 8.90 10.71
C LEU A 132 -2.97 8.07 12.00
N ALA A 133 -1.94 7.35 12.42
CA ALA A 133 -1.92 6.60 13.67
C ALA A 133 -1.55 7.48 14.89
N GLN A 134 -1.10 8.72 14.67
CA GLN A 134 -0.77 9.64 15.76
C GLN A 134 -2.04 10.26 16.37
N PRO A 135 -2.03 10.56 17.68
CA PRO A 135 -3.11 11.33 18.30
C PRO A 135 -3.30 12.68 17.61
N GLY A 136 -4.55 13.07 17.38
CA GLY A 136 -4.87 14.35 16.73
C GLY A 136 -4.68 14.38 15.20
N ALA A 137 -4.34 13.26 14.56
CA ALA A 137 -4.34 13.17 13.11
C ALA A 137 -5.74 13.41 12.53
N GLY A 138 -5.84 14.32 11.56
CA GLY A 138 -7.10 14.72 10.92
C GLY A 138 -6.86 15.14 9.45
N GLY A 139 -7.64 16.08 8.94
CA GLY A 139 -7.63 16.48 7.53
C GLY A 139 -6.26 16.86 6.97
N ALA A 140 -5.42 17.56 7.73
CA ALA A 140 -4.09 17.96 7.27
C ALA A 140 -3.17 16.76 6.96
N ALA A 141 -3.27 15.69 7.75
CA ALA A 141 -2.48 14.48 7.54
C ALA A 141 -2.99 13.68 6.33
N VAL A 142 -4.30 13.72 6.05
CA VAL A 142 -4.89 13.16 4.82
C VAL A 142 -4.44 13.96 3.60
N ALA A 143 -4.56 15.30 3.64
CA ALA A 143 -4.18 16.18 2.54
C ALA A 143 -2.69 16.06 2.15
N ALA A 144 -1.83 15.73 3.10
CA ALA A 144 -0.40 15.51 2.88
C ALA A 144 -0.05 14.20 2.14
N ILE A 145 -1.01 13.29 1.92
CA ILE A 145 -0.78 12.03 1.19
C ILE A 145 -0.83 12.29 -0.32
N GLN A 146 0.20 11.91 -1.05
CA GLN A 146 0.33 12.18 -2.49
C GLN A 146 -0.48 11.21 -3.35
N ASP A 147 -0.39 9.91 -3.05
CA ASP A 147 -1.10 8.86 -3.78
C ASP A 147 -2.62 9.00 -3.59
N PRO A 148 -3.42 9.17 -4.65
CA PRO A 148 -4.87 9.41 -4.53
C PRO A 148 -5.60 8.26 -3.84
N LEU A 149 -5.26 7.01 -4.16
CA LEU A 149 -5.92 5.86 -3.55
C LEU A 149 -5.60 5.78 -2.05
N ALA A 150 -4.33 5.95 -1.66
CA ALA A 150 -3.94 6.03 -0.26
C ALA A 150 -4.64 7.20 0.46
N ARG A 151 -4.80 8.35 -0.20
CA ARG A 151 -5.55 9.47 0.38
C ARG A 151 -7.00 9.07 0.68
N LEU A 152 -7.66 8.38 -0.25
CA LEU A 152 -9.01 7.84 -0.06
C LEU A 152 -9.08 6.80 1.06
N VAL A 153 -8.10 5.89 1.15
CA VAL A 153 -8.01 4.93 2.26
C VAL A 153 -7.92 5.66 3.60
N ALA A 154 -7.06 6.68 3.71
CA ALA A 154 -6.90 7.46 4.93
C ALA A 154 -8.18 8.22 5.32
N ALA A 155 -8.85 8.82 4.33
CA ALA A 155 -10.15 9.44 4.55
C ALA A 155 -11.21 8.43 5.01
N GLY A 156 -11.27 7.26 4.40
CA GLY A 156 -12.17 6.17 4.79
C GLY A 156 -11.93 5.67 6.22
N VAL A 157 -10.66 5.58 6.64
CA VAL A 157 -10.31 5.23 8.03
C VAL A 157 -10.77 6.30 9.02
N LEU A 158 -10.59 7.59 8.71
CA LEU A 158 -11.10 8.68 9.57
C LEU A 158 -12.63 8.72 9.59
N MET A 159 -13.29 8.44 8.47
CA MET A 159 -14.75 8.31 8.41
C MET A 159 -15.24 7.18 9.33
N ARG A 160 -14.62 6.00 9.25
CA ARG A 160 -14.93 4.84 10.11
C ARG A 160 -14.80 5.15 11.59
N ARG A 161 -13.83 6.00 11.96
CA ARG A 161 -13.57 6.44 13.34
C ARG A 161 -14.51 7.58 13.79
N GLY A 162 -15.33 8.13 12.91
CA GLY A 162 -16.14 9.32 13.19
C GLY A 162 -15.31 10.61 13.34
N LEU A 163 -14.13 10.65 12.72
CA LEU A 163 -13.16 11.76 12.80
C LEU A 163 -12.97 12.48 11.46
N ALA A 164 -13.88 12.30 10.50
CA ALA A 164 -13.82 12.99 9.21
C ALA A 164 -14.27 14.44 9.37
N ASP A 165 -13.31 15.37 9.43
CA ASP A 165 -13.55 16.80 9.38
C ASP A 165 -13.82 17.30 7.93
N PRO A 166 -14.26 18.56 7.72
CA PRO A 166 -14.52 19.07 6.38
C PRO A 166 -13.31 19.03 5.43
N LEU A 167 -12.08 19.12 5.95
CA LEU A 167 -10.87 19.02 5.14
C LEU A 167 -10.61 17.57 4.70
N VAL A 168 -10.94 16.57 5.52
CA VAL A 168 -10.95 15.15 5.12
C VAL A 168 -11.91 14.94 3.94
N ILE A 169 -13.12 15.48 4.04
CA ILE A 169 -14.15 15.34 3.00
C ILE A 169 -13.69 16.01 1.70
N ALA A 170 -13.20 17.25 1.76
CA ALA A 170 -12.67 17.95 0.59
C ALA A 170 -11.50 17.18 -0.06
N SER A 171 -10.55 16.72 0.75
CA SER A 171 -9.40 15.95 0.27
C SER A 171 -9.81 14.62 -0.38
N ALA A 172 -10.86 13.98 0.12
CA ALA A 172 -11.41 12.75 -0.44
C ALA A 172 -12.11 13.00 -1.78
N ILE A 173 -12.90 14.09 -1.89
CA ILE A 173 -13.53 14.49 -3.15
C ILE A 173 -12.45 14.77 -4.21
N ASP A 174 -11.45 15.58 -3.87
CA ASP A 174 -10.35 15.91 -4.80
C ASP A 174 -9.61 14.66 -5.28
N ALA A 175 -9.34 13.71 -4.37
CA ALA A 175 -8.70 12.44 -4.72
C ALA A 175 -9.59 11.57 -5.61
N ALA A 176 -10.88 11.42 -5.29
CA ALA A 176 -11.83 10.66 -6.09
C ALA A 176 -11.95 11.23 -7.50
N SER A 177 -12.10 12.55 -7.63
CA SER A 177 -12.20 13.23 -8.93
C SER A 177 -10.95 13.08 -9.79
N SER A 178 -9.76 12.95 -9.19
CA SER A 178 -8.52 12.69 -9.94
C SER A 178 -8.42 11.27 -10.51
N GLN A 179 -9.23 10.33 -10.01
CA GLN A 179 -9.20 8.91 -10.40
C GLN A 179 -10.27 8.54 -11.45
N GLY A 180 -11.11 9.49 -11.88
CA GLY A 180 -12.16 9.30 -12.89
C GLY A 180 -13.54 9.19 -12.28
#